data_AF-A0A9E0QEZ8-F1
#
_entry.id   AF-A0A9E0QEZ8-F1
#
_cell.length_a   1.000
_cell.length_b   1.000
_cell.length_c   1.000
_cell.angle_alpha   90.00
_cell.angle_beta   90.00
_cell.angle_gamma   90.00
#
_symmetry.space_group_name_H-M   'P 1'
#
loop_
_entity.id
_entity.type
_entity.pdbx_description
1 polymer ?
#
loop_
_entity_poly.entity_id
_entity_poly.type
_entity_poly.pdbx_seq_one_letter_code
_entity_poly.pdbx_strand_id
1 'polypeptide(L)' 'KWTAVNPVVKEKHFLVTELEFDEEGDVVHCLIEAVISNRSEPIEWTELKNNDNWLQGWK' A
#
# COMPACT_ATOMS: atom_id res chain seq x y z
N LYS A 1 -1.70 0.56 -7.62
CA LYS A 1 -2.30 -0.79 -7.43
C LYS A 1 -1.19 -1.73 -7.01
N TRP A 2 -1.37 -2.45 -5.92
CA TRP A 2 -0.35 -3.32 -5.34
C TRP A 2 -0.93 -4.67 -4.95
N THR A 3 -0.06 -5.68 -4.95
CA THR A 3 -0.35 -7.05 -4.55
C THR A 3 0.58 -7.42 -3.40
N ALA A 4 0.04 -7.79 -2.24
CA ALA A 4 0.82 -8.31 -1.13
C ALA A 4 1.37 -9.71 -1.49
N VAL A 5 2.68 -9.91 -1.29
CA VAL A 5 3.36 -11.20 -1.52
C VAL A 5 2.94 -12.22 -0.46
N ASN A 6 2.80 -11.77 0.78
CA ASN A 6 2.37 -12.57 1.92
C ASN A 6 1.03 -12.04 2.45
N PRO A 7 -0.10 -12.35 1.79
CA PRO A 7 -1.41 -11.80 2.15
C PRO A 7 -1.87 -12.31 3.51
N VAL A 8 -2.33 -11.40 4.36
CA VAL A 8 -2.97 -11.73 5.64
C VAL A 8 -4.49 -11.66 5.44
N VAL A 9 -5.25 -12.57 6.05
CA VAL A 9 -6.72 -12.61 5.95
C VAL A 9 -7.28 -12.66 4.52
N LYS A 10 -6.53 -13.26 3.57
CA LYS A 10 -6.88 -13.33 2.13
C LYS A 10 -6.93 -11.97 1.41
N GLU A 11 -6.43 -10.91 2.03
CA GLU A 11 -6.29 -9.61 1.39
C GLU A 11 -5.02 -9.60 0.57
N LYS A 12 -5.19 -9.72 -0.75
CA LYS A 12 -4.07 -9.77 -1.69
C LYS A 12 -3.86 -8.43 -2.39
N HIS A 13 -4.94 -7.75 -2.76
CA HIS A 13 -4.89 -6.56 -3.59
C HIS A 13 -5.20 -5.30 -2.78
N PHE A 14 -4.35 -4.29 -2.97
CA PHE A 14 -4.42 -3.02 -2.27
C PHE A 14 -4.32 -1.84 -3.24
N LEU A 15 -4.95 -0.73 -2.87
CA LEU A 15 -4.85 0.57 -3.53
C LEU A 15 -4.21 1.55 -2.57
N VAL A 16 -3.34 2.43 -3.06
CA VAL A 16 -2.99 3.64 -2.31
C VAL A 16 -4.13 4.62 -2.52
N THR A 17 -4.78 5.01 -1.43
CA THR A 17 -5.96 5.88 -1.43
C THR A 17 -5.62 7.28 -0.93
N GLU A 18 -4.57 7.43 -0.12
CA GLU A 18 -4.16 8.72 0.44
C GLU A 18 -2.64 8.91 0.40
N LEU A 19 -2.25 10.07 -0.14
CA LEU A 19 -0.94 10.71 -0.32
C LEU A 19 -0.80 12.01 0.48
N GLU A 20 -0.03 12.08 1.57
CA GLU A 20 0.37 13.38 2.14
C GLU A 20 1.88 13.62 2.00
N PHE A 21 2.22 14.87 1.71
CA PHE A 21 3.59 15.34 1.51
C PHE A 21 3.86 16.52 2.46
N ASP A 22 5.10 16.66 2.90
CA ASP A 22 5.54 17.84 3.63
C ASP A 22 5.89 19.01 2.69
N GLU A 23 6.41 20.10 3.28
CA GLU A 23 6.82 21.31 2.56
C GLU A 23 8.02 21.08 1.62
N GLU A 24 8.81 20.03 1.85
CA GLU A 24 9.97 19.65 1.03
C GLU A 24 9.59 18.67 -0.11
N GLY A 25 8.35 18.16 -0.07
CA GLY A 25 7.80 17.24 -1.07
C GLY A 25 8.06 15.76 -0.75
N ASP A 26 8.48 15.45 0.49
CA ASP A 26 8.66 14.09 0.96
C ASP A 26 7.33 13.50 1.46
N VAL A 27 7.11 12.21 1.21
CA VAL A 27 5.89 11.51 1.63
C VAL A 27 5.94 11.28 3.13
N VAL A 28 5.02 11.91 3.87
CA VAL A 28 4.89 11.80 5.33
C VAL A 28 3.72 10.92 5.76
N HIS A 29 2.74 10.71 4.88
CA HIS A 29 1.64 9.79 5.13
C HIS A 29 1.28 9.03 3.86
N CYS A 30 0.97 7.74 4.01
CA CYS A 30 0.49 6.90 2.93
C CYS A 30 -0.55 5.92 3.48
N LEU A 31 -1.74 5.93 2.90
CA LEU A 31 -2.83 5.03 3.27
C LEU A 31 -3.07 4.03 2.14
N ILE A 32 -3.15 2.76 2.50
CA ILE A 32 -3.56 1.69 1.59
C ILE A 32 -4.90 1.11 2.00
N GLU A 33 -5.70 0.74 1.01
CA GLU A 33 -7.01 0.11 1.19
C GLU A 33 -7.03 -1.27 0.53
N ALA A 34 -7.42 -2.28 1.31
CA ALA A 34 -7.66 -3.63 0.83
C ALA A 34 -8.93 -3.68 -0.02
N VAL A 35 -8.81 -4.12 -1.28
CA VAL A 35 -9.92 -4.09 -2.26
C VAL A 35 -11.11 -4.97 -1.84
N ILE A 36 -10.87 -6.06 -1.10
CA ILE A 36 -11.92 -7.02 -0.74
C ILE A 36 -12.69 -6.56 0.50
N SER A 37 -11.98 -6.12 1.52
CA SER A 37 -12.57 -5.77 2.83
C SER A 37 -12.90 -4.29 2.96
N ASN A 38 -12.37 -3.43 2.07
CA ASN A 38 -12.33 -1.97 2.21
C ASN A 38 -11.70 -1.54 3.55
N ARG A 39 -10.82 -2.37 4.13
CA ARG A 39 -10.02 -1.98 5.29
C ARG A 39 -8.92 -1.06 4.78
N SER A 40 -8.83 0.12 5.39
CA SER A 40 -7.71 1.03 5.18
C SER A 40 -6.74 0.98 6.35
N GLU A 41 -5.45 1.06 6.05
CA GLU A 41 -4.38 1.10 7.03
C GLU A 41 -3.22 1.97 6.55
N PRO A 42 -2.52 2.66 7.47
CA PRO A 42 -1.31 3.39 7.14
C PRO A 42 -0.18 2.42 6.79
N ILE A 43 0.67 2.81 5.85
CA ILE A 43 1.86 2.06 5.49
C ILE A 43 3.05 3.01 5.30
N GLU A 44 4.25 2.52 5.62
CA GLU A 44 5.48 3.15 5.18
C GLU A 44 5.59 3.03 3.65
N TRP A 45 5.44 4.14 2.92
CA TRP A 45 5.37 4.13 1.45
C TRP A 45 6.58 3.45 0.78
N THR A 46 7.72 3.44 1.46
CA THR A 46 8.95 2.78 1.01
C THR A 46 8.81 1.25 0.96
N GLU A 47 7.94 0.65 1.77
CA GLU A 47 7.65 -0.79 1.72
C GLU A 47 7.05 -1.19 0.38
N LEU A 48 6.26 -0.33 -0.27
CA LEU A 48 5.68 -0.60 -1.58
C LEU A 48 6.72 -0.73 -2.70
N LYS A 49 7.98 -0.33 -2.44
CA LYS A 49 9.12 -0.57 -3.33
C LYS A 49 9.82 -1.91 -3.08
N ASN A 50 9.56 -2.56 -1.94
CA ASN A 50 10.16 -3.84 -1.61
C ASN A 50 9.37 -4.99 -2.26
N ASN A 51 9.97 -5.57 -3.30
CA ASN A 51 9.36 -6.68 -4.06
C ASN A 51 9.19 -7.97 -3.25
N ASP A 52 9.87 -8.13 -2.11
CA ASP A 52 9.67 -9.29 -1.23
C ASP A 52 8.33 -9.22 -0.47
N ASN A 53 7.78 -8.02 -0.30
CA ASN A 53 6.52 -7.78 0.39
C ASN A 53 5.40 -7.34 -0.55
N TRP A 54 5.72 -6.56 -1.59
CA TRP A 54 4.75 -5.88 -2.44
C TRP A 54 5.12 -5.95 -3.92
N LEU A 55 4.16 -6.32 -4.76
CA LEU A 55 4.31 -6.29 -6.21
C LEU A 55 3.39 -5.24 -6.81
N GLN A 56 3.91 -4.42 -7.71
CA GLN A 56 3.09 -3.45 -8.44
C GLN A 56 2.15 -4.15 -9.43
N GLY A 57 0.90 -3.68 -9.49
CA GLY A 57 -0.16 -4.24 -10.30
C GLY A 57 -1.03 -5.25 -9.55
N TRP A 58 -1.92 -5.91 -10.28
CA TRP A 58 -2.69 -7.07 -9.80
C TRP A 58 -2.08 -8.31 -10.44
N LYS A 59 -1.22 -9.00 -9.70
CA LYS A 59 -0.59 -10.26 -10.11
C LYS A 59 -1.06 -11.40 -9.21
#